data_AF-A0A382WS99-F1
#
_entry.id   AF-A0A382WS99-F1
#
_cell.length_a   1.000
_cell.length_b   1.000
_cell.length_c   1.000
_cell.angle_alpha   90.00
_cell.angle_beta   90.00
_cell.angle_gamma   90.00
#
_symmetry.space_group_name_H-M   'P 1'
#
loop_
_entity.id
_entity.type
_entity.pdbx_description
1 polymer ?
#
loop_
_entity_poly.entity_id
_entity_poly.type
_entity_poly.pdbx_seq_one_letter_code
_entity_poly.pdbx_strand_id
1 'polypeptide(L)'
;MQGFAHVLSLGLGERPEADDFDQVESLLRDQGEVLFEEDDLLLALIGEYGYASARPAPERACAQYFFYQRLQRLAKEHPEALEPLRGRRVWMTPGQTGVAGTGDLGRAYTLIISLDGEILHINRFHDTPWSPIEPRATRDLMARIDPGISFDLHESQLMEDRYFLSARRQPDATNEEWEQKAASAVIQAISDSGATLARDEDVSALGNWFDTSEPGVCWLDAGRRGEGYNLADFASQTYGLAFGTEMGMYGTFDGRVNLAMITVRTA
;
A
#
# COMPACT_ATOMS: atom_id res chain seq x y z
N MET A 1 -7.47 8.45 16.04
CA MET A 1 -7.53 7.83 14.70
C MET A 1 -8.97 7.60 14.33
N GLN A 2 -9.32 7.74 13.04
CA GLN A 2 -10.70 7.53 12.58
C GLN A 2 -10.98 6.04 12.20
N GLY A 3 -9.94 5.25 11.90
CA GLY A 3 -9.96 3.77 11.94
C GLY A 3 -10.94 3.06 11.01
N PHE A 4 -11.11 1.75 11.23
CA PHE A 4 -12.04 0.92 10.45
C PHE A 4 -13.51 1.36 10.65
N ALA A 5 -13.86 1.83 11.86
CA ALA A 5 -15.16 2.42 12.15
C ALA A 5 -15.51 3.61 11.25
N HIS A 6 -14.53 4.45 10.86
CA HIS A 6 -14.78 5.55 9.94
C HIS A 6 -15.08 5.06 8.52
N VAL A 7 -14.34 4.09 8.00
CA VAL A 7 -14.66 3.59 6.65
C VAL A 7 -16.00 2.88 6.62
N LEU A 8 -16.39 2.15 7.68
CA LEU A 8 -17.74 1.59 7.82
C LEU A 8 -18.83 2.66 7.78
N SER A 9 -18.57 3.83 8.36
CA SER A 9 -19.53 4.95 8.33
C SER A 9 -19.85 5.46 6.93
N LEU A 10 -18.96 5.23 5.95
CA LEU A 10 -19.19 5.59 4.56
C LEU A 10 -20.27 4.72 3.92
N GLY A 11 -20.37 3.45 4.31
CA GLY A 11 -21.41 2.54 3.85
C GLY A 11 -22.69 2.64 4.68
N LEU A 12 -22.57 2.78 6.00
CA LEU A 12 -23.70 2.79 6.93
C LEU A 12 -24.42 4.14 7.04
N GLY A 13 -23.76 5.24 6.65
CA GLY A 13 -24.29 6.60 6.78
C GLY A 13 -24.11 7.21 8.19
N GLU A 14 -23.77 6.41 9.19
CA GLU A 14 -23.39 6.85 10.52
C GLU A 14 -22.21 6.04 11.06
N ARG A 15 -21.49 6.58 12.05
CA ARG A 15 -20.33 5.91 12.61
C ARG A 15 -20.77 4.85 13.63
N PRO A 16 -20.47 3.55 13.39
CA PRO A 16 -20.82 2.49 14.33
C PRO A 16 -19.81 2.40 15.49
N GLU A 17 -20.20 1.65 16.52
CA GLU A 17 -19.28 1.07 17.49
C GLU A 17 -18.64 -0.18 16.86
N ALA A 18 -17.32 -0.19 16.77
CA ALA A 18 -16.54 -1.25 16.10
C ALA A 18 -15.14 -1.30 16.71
N ASP A 19 -15.10 -1.67 17.98
CA ASP A 19 -13.90 -1.68 18.82
C ASP A 19 -13.14 -3.01 18.73
N ASP A 20 -13.80 -4.07 18.28
CA ASP A 20 -13.21 -5.40 18.09
C ASP A 20 -13.75 -6.10 16.82
N PHE A 21 -13.15 -7.26 16.51
CA PHE A 21 -13.54 -8.06 15.35
C PHE A 21 -14.93 -8.67 15.47
N ASP A 22 -15.42 -8.98 16.67
CA ASP A 22 -16.75 -9.54 16.86
C ASP A 22 -17.80 -8.50 16.43
N GLN A 23 -17.64 -7.27 16.89
CA GLN A 23 -18.51 -6.14 16.52
C GLN A 23 -18.43 -5.82 15.02
N VAL A 24 -17.22 -5.76 14.46
CA VAL A 24 -17.04 -5.54 13.02
C VAL A 24 -17.76 -6.62 12.22
N GLU A 25 -17.52 -7.90 12.52
CA GLU A 25 -18.10 -9.00 11.77
C GLU A 25 -19.62 -9.08 11.96
N SER A 26 -20.15 -8.79 13.16
CA SER A 26 -21.59 -8.67 13.38
C SER A 26 -22.20 -7.57 12.51
N LEU A 27 -21.60 -6.38 12.46
CA LEU A 27 -22.07 -5.29 11.59
C LEU A 27 -22.06 -5.69 10.11
N LEU A 28 -21.01 -6.37 9.65
CA LEU A 28 -20.91 -6.82 8.27
C LEU A 28 -22.01 -7.85 7.92
N ARG A 29 -22.34 -8.77 8.83
CA ARG A 29 -23.41 -9.76 8.64
C ARG A 29 -24.81 -9.14 8.74
N ASP A 30 -25.01 -8.20 9.67
CA ASP A 30 -26.33 -7.66 9.98
C ASP A 30 -26.76 -6.55 9.01
N GLN A 31 -25.80 -5.76 8.50
CA GLN A 31 -26.06 -4.58 7.67
C GLN A 31 -25.58 -4.71 6.22
N GLY A 32 -24.78 -5.76 5.93
CA GLY A 32 -24.23 -6.00 4.62
C GLY A 32 -24.87 -7.17 3.88
N GLU A 33 -24.73 -7.15 2.56
CA GLU A 33 -24.88 -8.34 1.75
C GLU A 33 -23.60 -9.17 1.88
N VAL A 34 -23.67 -10.33 2.53
CA VAL A 34 -22.53 -11.24 2.66
C VAL A 34 -22.25 -11.88 1.30
N LEU A 35 -21.09 -11.55 0.72
CA LEU A 35 -20.67 -12.02 -0.59
C LEU A 35 -19.85 -13.31 -0.50
N PHE A 36 -19.05 -13.43 0.57
CA PHE A 36 -18.25 -14.61 0.83
C PHE A 36 -17.92 -14.72 2.31
N GLU A 37 -17.93 -15.94 2.84
CA GLU A 37 -17.54 -16.24 4.21
C GLU A 37 -16.89 -17.63 4.28
N GLU A 38 -15.67 -17.70 4.81
CA GLU A 38 -14.95 -18.96 5.03
C GLU A 38 -13.93 -18.77 6.15
N ASP A 39 -13.91 -19.72 7.10
CA ASP A 39 -13.00 -19.78 8.25
C ASP A 39 -12.85 -18.42 8.95
N ASP A 40 -11.86 -17.64 8.50
CA ASP A 40 -11.43 -16.39 9.10
C ASP A 40 -11.56 -15.18 8.15
N LEU A 41 -12.25 -15.31 7.02
CA LEU A 41 -12.50 -14.23 6.07
C LEU A 41 -14.01 -14.01 5.94
N LEU A 42 -14.44 -12.78 6.19
CA LEU A 42 -15.77 -12.29 5.87
C LEU A 42 -15.66 -11.16 4.85
N LEU A 43 -16.34 -11.29 3.70
CA LEU A 43 -16.48 -10.26 2.68
C LEU A 43 -17.94 -9.88 2.54
N ALA A 44 -18.26 -8.61 2.74
CA ALA A 44 -19.61 -8.08 2.61
C ALA A 44 -19.63 -6.79 1.78
N LEU A 45 -20.77 -6.52 1.16
CA LEU A 45 -21.08 -5.26 0.48
C LEU A 45 -22.05 -4.44 1.33
N ILE A 46 -21.68 -3.19 1.63
CA ILE A 46 -22.57 -2.22 2.29
C ILE A 46 -22.57 -0.94 1.45
N GLY A 47 -23.73 -0.63 0.85
CA GLY A 47 -23.89 0.50 -0.06
C GLY A 47 -23.00 0.37 -1.30
N GLU A 48 -22.05 1.29 -1.48
CA GLU A 48 -21.11 1.33 -2.62
C GLU A 48 -19.74 0.68 -2.33
N TYR A 49 -19.53 0.17 -1.11
CA TYR A 49 -18.22 -0.29 -0.66
C TYR A 49 -18.24 -1.76 -0.25
N GLY A 50 -17.19 -2.49 -0.62
CA GLY A 50 -16.86 -3.78 -0.04
C GLY A 50 -16.12 -3.61 1.28
N TYR A 51 -16.33 -4.55 2.19
CA TYR A 51 -15.64 -4.63 3.47
C TYR A 51 -15.20 -6.07 3.69
N ALA A 52 -13.92 -6.24 4.00
CA ALA A 52 -13.32 -7.52 4.32
C ALA A 52 -12.79 -7.49 5.75
N SER A 53 -13.19 -8.48 6.55
CA SER A 53 -12.66 -8.72 7.88
C SER A 53 -11.89 -10.02 7.88
N ALA A 54 -10.72 -9.99 8.51
CA ALA A 54 -9.95 -11.18 8.83
C ALA A 54 -9.18 -10.97 10.12
N ARG A 55 -9.32 -11.91 11.06
CA ARG A 55 -8.70 -11.80 12.38
C ARG A 55 -7.18 -11.91 12.30
N PRO A 56 -6.41 -11.41 13.28
CA PRO A 56 -4.97 -11.61 13.31
C PRO A 56 -4.65 -13.10 13.46
N ALA A 57 -3.67 -13.59 12.70
CA ALA A 57 -3.08 -14.91 12.91
C ALA A 57 -1.59 -14.91 12.54
N PRO A 58 -0.76 -15.83 13.09
CA PRO A 58 0.68 -15.86 12.84
C PRO A 58 1.07 -15.86 11.36
N GLU A 59 0.31 -16.58 10.53
CA GLU A 59 0.48 -16.67 9.07
C GLU A 59 -0.01 -15.44 8.29
N ARG A 60 -0.59 -14.45 8.99
CA ARG A 60 -1.15 -13.20 8.43
C ARG A 60 -0.41 -11.96 8.91
N ALA A 61 0.92 -12.03 8.93
CA ALA A 61 1.77 -10.89 9.30
C ALA A 61 1.59 -9.64 8.41
N CYS A 62 1.08 -9.81 7.17
CA CYS A 62 0.73 -8.72 6.27
C CYS A 62 -0.73 -8.80 5.81
N ALA A 63 -1.63 -8.03 6.44
CA ALA A 63 -3.06 -8.10 6.15
C ALA A 63 -3.37 -7.73 4.70
N GLN A 64 -2.81 -6.62 4.20
CA GLN A 64 -3.04 -6.20 2.82
C GLN A 64 -2.61 -7.26 1.80
N TYR A 65 -1.45 -7.89 2.01
CA TYR A 65 -0.97 -8.95 1.13
C TYR A 65 -1.82 -10.22 1.23
N PHE A 66 -2.22 -10.59 2.45
CA PHE A 66 -3.15 -11.71 2.69
C PHE A 66 -4.45 -11.52 1.91
N PHE A 67 -5.11 -10.37 2.05
CA PHE A 67 -6.37 -10.09 1.34
C PHE A 67 -6.16 -10.02 -0.17
N TYR A 68 -5.08 -9.40 -0.65
CA TYR A 68 -4.77 -9.37 -2.08
C TYR A 68 -4.68 -10.79 -2.65
N GLN A 69 -3.89 -11.67 -2.04
CA GLN A 69 -3.79 -13.08 -2.46
C GLN A 69 -5.10 -13.83 -2.34
N ARG A 70 -5.87 -13.62 -1.25
CA ARG A 70 -7.13 -14.35 -1.05
C ARG A 70 -8.20 -13.91 -2.05
N LEU A 71 -8.35 -12.61 -2.29
CA LEU A 71 -9.27 -12.10 -3.31
C LEU A 71 -8.86 -12.59 -4.71
N GLN A 72 -7.56 -12.67 -5.03
CA GLN A 72 -7.12 -13.24 -6.31
C GLN A 72 -7.48 -14.71 -6.48
N ARG A 73 -7.48 -15.49 -5.39
CA ARG A 73 -7.98 -16.87 -5.41
C ARG A 73 -9.49 -16.91 -5.56
N LEU A 74 -10.22 -16.07 -4.83
CA LEU A 74 -11.68 -15.96 -4.94
C LEU A 74 -12.12 -15.56 -6.35
N ALA A 75 -11.38 -14.68 -7.04
CA ALA A 75 -11.68 -14.33 -8.43
C ALA A 75 -11.66 -15.55 -9.38
N LYS A 76 -10.91 -16.61 -9.03
CA LYS A 76 -10.81 -17.86 -9.81
C LYS A 76 -11.81 -18.92 -9.34
N GLU A 77 -12.00 -19.01 -8.03
CA GLU A 77 -12.81 -20.06 -7.38
C GLU A 77 -14.30 -19.69 -7.32
N HIS A 78 -14.59 -18.41 -7.06
CA HIS A 78 -15.92 -17.84 -6.80
C HIS A 78 -16.07 -16.46 -7.46
N PRO A 79 -15.97 -16.35 -8.80
CA PRO A 79 -16.07 -15.05 -9.49
C PRO A 79 -17.39 -14.32 -9.19
N GLU A 80 -18.47 -15.04 -8.93
CA GLU A 80 -19.77 -14.49 -8.53
C GLU A 80 -19.72 -13.68 -7.23
N ALA A 81 -18.80 -14.01 -6.31
CA ALA A 81 -18.64 -13.29 -5.05
C ALA A 81 -17.97 -11.92 -5.24
N LEU A 82 -17.19 -11.74 -6.31
CA LEU A 82 -16.51 -10.48 -6.61
C LEU A 82 -17.23 -9.64 -7.66
N GLU A 83 -18.15 -10.23 -8.42
CA GLU A 83 -18.91 -9.53 -9.46
C GLU A 83 -19.62 -8.26 -8.92
N PRO A 84 -20.29 -8.27 -7.75
CA PRO A 84 -20.94 -7.07 -7.20
C PRO A 84 -19.95 -5.96 -6.82
N LEU A 85 -18.66 -6.29 -6.69
CA LEU A 85 -17.60 -5.39 -6.27
C LEU A 85 -16.82 -4.78 -7.45
N ARG A 86 -17.12 -5.12 -8.71
CA ARG A 86 -16.45 -4.50 -9.87
C ARG A 86 -16.60 -2.98 -9.89
N GLY A 87 -15.49 -2.29 -10.15
CA GLY A 87 -15.39 -0.83 -10.09
C GLY A 87 -15.48 -0.25 -8.68
N ARG A 88 -15.49 -1.09 -7.63
CA ARG A 88 -15.67 -0.66 -6.24
C ARG A 88 -14.40 -0.86 -5.41
N ARG A 89 -14.38 -0.13 -4.30
CA ARG A 89 -13.35 -0.23 -3.27
C ARG A 89 -13.74 -1.31 -2.25
N VAL A 90 -12.74 -2.09 -1.85
CA VAL A 90 -12.82 -3.01 -0.70
C VAL A 90 -11.95 -2.46 0.42
N TRP A 91 -12.54 -2.21 1.58
CA TRP A 91 -11.85 -1.84 2.81
C TRP A 91 -11.54 -3.08 3.63
N MET A 92 -10.36 -3.12 4.24
CA MET A 92 -9.86 -4.34 4.89
C MET A 92 -9.37 -4.04 6.30
N THR A 93 -9.75 -4.89 7.26
CA THR A 93 -9.27 -4.80 8.63
C THR A 93 -7.76 -4.98 8.67
N PRO A 94 -7.02 -4.16 9.44
CA PRO A 94 -5.56 -4.25 9.47
C PRO A 94 -5.09 -5.45 10.30
N GLY A 95 -5.72 -5.77 11.44
CA GLY A 95 -5.34 -6.95 12.23
C GLY A 95 -3.86 -7.00 12.63
N GLN A 96 -3.25 -5.83 12.88
CA GLN A 96 -1.83 -5.74 13.22
C GLN A 96 -1.65 -5.42 14.71
N THR A 97 -1.91 -6.41 15.54
CA THR A 97 -1.78 -6.28 16.99
C THR A 97 -0.38 -5.78 17.36
N GLY A 98 -0.32 -4.73 18.18
CA GLY A 98 0.95 -4.14 18.66
C GLY A 98 1.62 -3.14 17.71
N VAL A 99 1.14 -2.93 16.48
CA VAL A 99 1.71 -1.94 15.55
C VAL A 99 1.18 -0.54 15.86
N ALA A 100 2.05 0.34 16.35
CA ALA A 100 1.71 1.71 16.70
C ALA A 100 1.16 2.50 15.51
N GLY A 101 0.05 3.23 15.73
CA GLY A 101 -0.65 3.99 14.68
C GLY A 101 -1.61 3.15 13.82
N THR A 102 -1.68 1.84 14.05
CA THR A 102 -2.53 0.93 13.30
C THR A 102 -3.36 0.04 14.22
N GLY A 103 -2.73 -0.81 15.03
CA GLY A 103 -3.42 -1.82 15.82
C GLY A 103 -4.34 -2.72 14.99
N ASP A 104 -5.37 -3.26 15.63
CA ASP A 104 -6.28 -4.20 14.97
C ASP A 104 -7.34 -3.52 14.10
N LEU A 105 -7.74 -2.29 14.44
CA LEU A 105 -8.82 -1.53 13.77
C LEU A 105 -8.55 -0.02 13.66
N GLY A 106 -7.35 0.45 14.00
CA GLY A 106 -6.99 1.88 13.99
C GLY A 106 -6.75 2.49 12.60
N ARG A 107 -6.72 1.66 11.54
CA ARG A 107 -6.74 2.05 10.12
C ARG A 107 -7.64 1.13 9.30
N ALA A 108 -7.76 1.41 8.01
CA ALA A 108 -8.27 0.47 7.02
C ALA A 108 -7.32 0.41 5.83
N TYR A 109 -6.98 -0.80 5.38
CA TYR A 109 -6.31 -0.98 4.10
C TYR A 109 -7.35 -1.01 2.97
N THR A 110 -6.90 -0.80 1.74
CA THR A 110 -7.80 -0.81 0.59
C THR A 110 -7.22 -1.60 -0.58
N LEU A 111 -8.13 -2.30 -1.26
CA LEU A 111 -7.98 -2.79 -2.61
C LEU A 111 -9.14 -2.28 -3.46
N ILE A 112 -8.98 -2.32 -4.77
CA ILE A 112 -9.97 -1.88 -5.73
C ILE A 112 -10.13 -3.01 -6.74
N ILE A 113 -11.36 -3.41 -6.99
CA ILE A 113 -11.67 -4.32 -8.08
C ILE A 113 -11.96 -3.46 -9.30
N SER A 114 -11.15 -3.60 -10.34
CA SER A 114 -11.28 -2.80 -11.56
C SER A 114 -12.58 -3.10 -12.30
N LEU A 115 -12.90 -2.27 -13.30
CA LEU A 115 -14.03 -2.55 -14.20
C LEU A 115 -13.87 -3.89 -14.92
N ASP A 116 -12.62 -4.27 -15.22
CA ASP A 116 -12.26 -5.53 -15.85
C ASP A 116 -12.14 -6.70 -14.85
N GLY A 117 -12.32 -6.44 -13.55
CA GLY A 117 -12.26 -7.45 -12.48
C GLY A 117 -10.86 -7.67 -11.89
N GLU A 118 -9.87 -6.86 -12.25
CA GLU A 118 -8.53 -6.93 -11.68
C GLU A 118 -8.52 -6.41 -10.25
N ILE A 119 -7.83 -7.10 -9.34
CA ILE A 119 -7.70 -6.67 -7.94
C ILE A 119 -6.38 -5.90 -7.81
N LEU A 120 -6.48 -4.60 -7.57
CA LEU A 120 -5.33 -3.69 -7.57
C LEU A 120 -5.28 -2.85 -6.29
N HIS A 121 -4.06 -2.45 -5.91
CA HIS A 121 -3.86 -1.44 -4.89
C HIS A 121 -4.20 -0.04 -5.43
N ILE A 122 -4.64 0.89 -4.58
CA ILE A 122 -4.95 2.26 -5.03
C ILE A 122 -3.75 2.95 -5.69
N ASN A 123 -2.55 2.65 -5.21
CA ASN A 123 -1.27 3.14 -5.77
C ASN A 123 -0.84 2.34 -7.03
N ARG A 124 -1.79 1.96 -7.89
CA ARG A 124 -1.58 1.28 -9.19
C ARG A 124 -2.33 1.94 -10.33
N PHE A 125 -3.04 3.04 -10.07
CA PHE A 125 -3.96 3.66 -11.01
C PHE A 125 -3.44 4.98 -11.59
N HIS A 126 -2.14 5.26 -11.51
CA HIS A 126 -1.60 6.56 -11.97
C HIS A 126 -1.45 6.66 -13.49
N ASP A 127 -1.53 5.56 -14.22
CA ASP A 127 -1.60 5.48 -15.70
C ASP A 127 -3.01 5.17 -16.22
N THR A 128 -3.99 4.99 -15.33
CA THR A 128 -5.34 4.58 -15.70
C THR A 128 -6.27 5.79 -15.89
N PRO A 129 -7.03 5.91 -17.01
CA PRO A 129 -7.97 7.02 -17.22
C PRO A 129 -9.15 7.04 -16.23
N TRP A 130 -9.78 5.90 -15.97
CA TRP A 130 -10.95 5.79 -15.07
C TRP A 130 -10.59 5.70 -13.58
N SER A 131 -9.31 5.91 -13.23
CA SER A 131 -8.75 5.77 -11.88
C SER A 131 -9.62 6.38 -10.75
N PRO A 132 -9.49 5.88 -9.51
CA PRO A 132 -10.14 6.45 -8.33
C PRO A 132 -9.86 7.95 -8.15
N ILE A 133 -10.61 8.63 -7.28
CA ILE A 133 -10.44 10.08 -7.11
C ILE A 133 -9.06 10.45 -6.54
N GLU A 134 -8.46 9.62 -5.69
CA GLU A 134 -7.19 9.93 -5.04
C GLU A 134 -6.01 9.95 -6.02
N PRO A 135 -5.82 8.94 -6.91
CA PRO A 135 -4.83 9.04 -7.97
C PRO A 135 -5.07 10.23 -8.89
N ARG A 136 -6.33 10.54 -9.26
CA ARG A 136 -6.66 11.72 -10.09
C ARG A 136 -6.25 13.03 -9.42
N ALA A 137 -6.68 13.24 -8.18
CA ALA A 137 -6.36 14.44 -7.41
C ALA A 137 -4.84 14.60 -7.21
N THR A 138 -4.13 13.49 -7.01
CA THR A 138 -2.67 13.49 -6.89
C THR A 138 -2.01 13.88 -8.21
N ARG A 139 -2.45 13.33 -9.35
CA ARG A 139 -1.96 13.73 -10.69
C ARG A 139 -2.23 15.21 -10.96
N ASP A 140 -3.42 15.70 -10.64
CA ASP A 140 -3.78 17.12 -10.81
C ASP A 140 -2.95 18.04 -9.92
N LEU A 141 -2.56 17.59 -8.73
CA LEU A 141 -1.65 18.32 -7.87
C LEU A 141 -0.23 18.34 -8.46
N MET A 142 0.29 17.20 -8.90
CA MET A 142 1.61 17.11 -9.53
C MET A 142 1.68 17.97 -10.79
N ALA A 143 0.67 17.96 -11.64
CA ALA A 143 0.62 18.78 -12.85
C ALA A 143 0.64 20.29 -12.56
N ARG A 144 0.15 20.72 -11.39
CA ARG A 144 0.20 22.13 -10.95
C ARG A 144 1.54 22.51 -10.33
N ILE A 145 2.19 21.57 -9.66
CA ILE A 145 3.48 21.80 -8.98
C ILE A 145 4.64 21.68 -9.97
N ASP A 146 4.54 20.77 -10.94
CA ASP A 146 5.61 20.37 -11.87
C ASP A 146 6.89 19.93 -11.11
N PRO A 147 6.81 18.86 -10.28
CA PRO A 147 7.88 18.54 -9.35
C PRO A 147 9.10 17.91 -10.04
N GLY A 148 10.25 18.56 -9.99
CA GLY A 148 11.51 17.96 -10.47
C GLY A 148 12.01 16.76 -9.65
N ILE A 149 11.50 16.58 -8.43
CA ILE A 149 11.77 15.44 -7.56
C ILE A 149 10.52 15.08 -6.73
N SER A 150 10.24 13.79 -6.56
CA SER A 150 9.09 13.28 -5.79
C SER A 150 9.50 12.17 -4.82
N PHE A 151 8.90 12.19 -3.63
CA PHE A 151 9.06 11.15 -2.60
C PHE A 151 7.71 10.56 -2.22
N ASP A 152 7.56 9.25 -2.41
CA ASP A 152 6.40 8.46 -2.02
C ASP A 152 6.78 7.60 -0.80
N LEU A 153 6.40 8.03 0.40
CA LEU A 153 6.92 7.48 1.65
C LEU A 153 6.02 6.31 2.14
N HIS A 154 6.44 5.05 1.94
CA HIS A 154 5.70 3.86 2.38
C HIS A 154 6.30 3.20 3.62
N GLU A 155 5.46 2.38 4.24
CA GLU A 155 5.81 1.49 5.33
C GLU A 155 5.49 0.03 4.94
N SER A 156 6.31 -0.91 5.39
CA SER A 156 6.16 -2.34 5.10
C SER A 156 5.99 -3.18 6.37
N GLN A 157 5.14 -4.19 6.26
CA GLN A 157 4.88 -5.21 7.29
C GLN A 157 5.77 -6.44 7.12
N LEU A 158 6.50 -6.53 6.01
CA LEU A 158 7.17 -7.76 5.57
C LEU A 158 8.67 -7.78 5.89
N MET A 159 9.19 -6.75 6.56
CA MET A 159 10.63 -6.57 6.78
C MET A 159 10.99 -6.05 8.18
N GLU A 160 10.18 -6.40 9.19
CA GLU A 160 10.41 -6.02 10.58
C GLU A 160 10.56 -4.49 10.76
N ASP A 161 11.64 -4.02 11.39
CA ASP A 161 12.02 -2.61 11.55
C ASP A 161 13.24 -2.27 10.68
N ARG A 162 13.18 -2.64 9.40
CA ARG A 162 14.23 -2.37 8.42
C ARG A 162 13.80 -1.33 7.40
N TYR A 163 14.76 -0.79 6.66
CA TYR A 163 14.55 0.25 5.66
C TYR A 163 15.10 -0.15 4.29
N PHE A 164 14.37 0.16 3.23
CA PHE A 164 14.99 0.32 1.91
C PHE A 164 14.39 1.48 1.12
N LEU A 165 15.20 2.00 0.20
CA LEU A 165 14.82 3.00 -0.77
C LEU A 165 14.45 2.32 -2.09
N SER A 166 13.28 2.63 -2.62
CA SER A 166 12.85 2.23 -3.95
C SER A 166 13.14 3.34 -4.96
N ALA A 167 14.16 3.19 -5.80
CA ALA A 167 14.49 4.15 -6.85
C ALA A 167 13.89 3.75 -8.21
N ARG A 168 13.92 4.66 -9.19
CA ARG A 168 13.46 4.39 -10.56
C ARG A 168 14.58 4.50 -11.57
N ARG A 169 14.59 3.61 -12.56
CA ARG A 169 15.43 3.81 -13.76
C ARG A 169 14.85 4.94 -14.58
N GLN A 170 15.70 5.84 -15.01
CA GLN A 170 15.35 7.04 -15.76
C GLN A 170 15.59 6.81 -17.26
N PRO A 171 14.74 7.35 -18.14
CA PRO A 171 14.87 7.14 -19.58
C PRO A 171 16.05 7.90 -20.20
N ASP A 172 16.51 8.98 -19.55
CA ASP A 172 17.67 9.76 -20.00
C ASP A 172 18.86 9.64 -19.05
N ALA A 173 20.07 9.75 -19.62
CA ALA A 173 21.31 9.54 -18.90
C ALA A 173 21.59 10.59 -17.81
N THR A 174 21.04 11.81 -17.95
CA THR A 174 21.31 12.88 -16.97
C THR A 174 20.51 12.63 -15.71
N ASN A 175 19.22 12.33 -15.83
CA ASN A 175 18.38 11.99 -14.70
C ASN A 175 18.79 10.65 -14.10
N GLU A 176 19.24 9.67 -14.90
CA GLU A 176 19.76 8.40 -14.36
C GLU A 176 20.97 8.63 -13.44
N GLU A 177 21.90 9.53 -13.83
CA GLU A 177 23.04 9.89 -12.98
C GLU A 177 22.61 10.60 -11.69
N TRP A 178 21.63 11.50 -11.77
CA TRP A 178 21.10 12.21 -10.60
C TRP A 178 20.32 11.28 -9.66
N GLU A 179 19.50 10.38 -10.20
CA GLU A 179 18.75 9.40 -9.42
C GLU A 179 19.72 8.50 -8.63
N GLN A 180 20.77 8.01 -9.28
CA GLN A 180 21.81 7.21 -8.63
C GLN A 180 22.52 7.99 -7.51
N LYS A 181 22.93 9.23 -7.77
CA LYS A 181 23.58 10.07 -6.74
C LYS A 181 22.67 10.33 -5.54
N ALA A 182 21.41 10.67 -5.79
CA ALA A 182 20.44 10.92 -4.72
C ALA A 182 20.14 9.64 -3.93
N ALA A 183 19.97 8.50 -4.61
CA ALA A 183 19.75 7.21 -3.97
C ALA A 183 20.91 6.84 -3.02
N SER A 184 22.16 6.93 -3.50
CA SER A 184 23.35 6.64 -2.68
C SER A 184 23.49 7.62 -1.51
N ALA A 185 23.20 8.91 -1.70
CA ALA A 185 23.25 9.90 -0.62
C ALA A 185 22.20 9.60 0.45
N VAL A 186 20.96 9.33 0.05
CA VAL A 186 19.85 8.99 0.96
C VAL A 186 20.16 7.74 1.75
N ILE A 187 20.60 6.65 1.10
CA ILE A 187 20.83 5.39 1.81
C ILE A 187 22.01 5.50 2.78
N GLN A 188 23.04 6.28 2.43
CA GLN A 188 24.14 6.57 3.34
C GLN A 188 23.64 7.34 4.58
N ALA A 189 22.81 8.38 4.40
CA ALA A 189 22.26 9.13 5.53
C ALA A 189 21.37 8.28 6.44
N ILE A 190 20.60 7.36 5.86
CA ILE A 190 19.80 6.39 6.61
C ILE A 190 20.72 5.44 7.41
N SER A 191 21.77 4.91 6.78
CA SER A 191 22.76 4.07 7.46
C SER A 191 23.44 4.83 8.61
N ASP A 192 23.86 6.07 8.38
CA ASP A 192 24.52 6.93 9.38
C ASP A 192 23.61 7.28 10.56
N SER A 193 22.29 7.24 10.36
CA SER A 193 21.31 7.40 11.44
C SER A 193 21.24 6.20 12.40
N GLY A 194 21.88 5.08 12.05
CA GLY A 194 21.84 3.82 12.79
C GLY A 194 20.68 2.90 12.41
N ALA A 195 19.93 3.23 11.36
CA ALA A 195 18.85 2.40 10.87
C ALA A 195 19.38 1.06 10.30
N THR A 196 18.61 -0.01 10.48
CA THR A 196 18.94 -1.30 9.86
C THR A 196 18.38 -1.34 8.44
N LEU A 197 19.24 -1.62 7.46
CA LEU A 197 18.80 -1.76 6.06
C LEU A 197 18.18 -3.13 5.80
N ALA A 198 17.25 -3.17 4.85
CA ALA A 198 16.63 -4.41 4.41
C ALA A 198 17.66 -5.36 3.78
N ARG A 199 17.43 -6.65 3.96
CA ARG A 199 18.19 -7.74 3.35
C ARG A 199 17.56 -8.13 2.02
N ASP A 200 18.31 -8.83 1.18
CA ASP A 200 17.81 -9.31 -0.12
C ASP A 200 16.57 -10.22 0.01
N GLU A 201 16.49 -10.99 1.11
CA GLU A 201 15.31 -11.82 1.44
C GLU A 201 14.06 -10.99 1.68
N ASP A 202 14.18 -9.81 2.31
CA ASP A 202 13.06 -8.90 2.57
C ASP A 202 12.52 -8.32 1.26
N VAL A 203 13.44 -7.92 0.37
CA VAL A 203 13.09 -7.34 -0.95
C VAL A 203 12.48 -8.40 -1.85
N SER A 204 13.04 -9.61 -1.85
CA SER A 204 12.55 -10.74 -2.65
C SER A 204 11.16 -11.20 -2.20
N ALA A 205 10.84 -11.09 -0.90
CA ALA A 205 9.51 -11.38 -0.37
C ALA A 205 8.42 -10.43 -0.90
N LEU A 206 8.80 -9.22 -1.35
CA LEU A 206 7.89 -8.28 -2.01
C LEU A 206 7.63 -8.64 -3.47
N GLY A 207 8.43 -9.54 -4.06
CA GLY A 207 8.38 -9.92 -5.46
C GLY A 207 9.71 -9.67 -6.16
N ASN A 208 10.02 -10.48 -7.19
CA ASN A 208 11.28 -10.37 -7.95
C ASN A 208 11.26 -9.22 -8.98
N TRP A 209 10.77 -8.05 -8.59
CA TRP A 209 10.62 -6.88 -9.45
C TRP A 209 11.75 -5.86 -9.31
N PHE A 210 12.59 -6.02 -8.28
CA PHE A 210 13.66 -5.09 -7.96
C PHE A 210 15.02 -5.63 -8.39
N ASP A 211 15.84 -4.76 -8.96
CA ASP A 211 17.28 -4.97 -9.08
C ASP A 211 17.98 -4.20 -7.94
N THR A 212 18.98 -4.77 -7.27
CA THR A 212 19.70 -4.11 -6.17
C THR A 212 21.06 -3.61 -6.66
N SER A 213 21.43 -2.35 -6.35
CA SER A 213 22.76 -1.81 -6.69
C SER A 213 23.72 -1.78 -5.50
N GLU A 214 23.19 -1.48 -4.32
CA GLU A 214 23.89 -1.41 -3.05
C GLU A 214 22.92 -1.75 -1.92
N PRO A 215 23.39 -2.12 -0.71
CA PRO A 215 22.52 -2.47 0.39
C PRO A 215 21.45 -1.41 0.64
N GLY A 216 20.19 -1.81 0.59
CA GLY A 216 19.04 -0.93 0.83
C GLY A 216 18.63 -0.02 -0.32
N VAL A 217 19.24 -0.11 -1.51
CA VAL A 217 18.77 0.60 -2.73
C VAL A 217 18.21 -0.41 -3.75
N CYS A 218 16.91 -0.32 -3.97
CA CYS A 218 16.14 -1.23 -4.82
C CYS A 218 15.57 -0.49 -6.04
N TRP A 219 15.99 -0.87 -7.23
CA TRP A 219 15.56 -0.27 -8.50
C TRP A 219 14.33 -1.00 -9.01
N LEU A 220 13.21 -0.28 -9.13
CA LEU A 220 11.99 -0.83 -9.69
C LEU A 220 11.87 -0.48 -11.17
N ASP A 221 11.63 -1.51 -11.98
CA ASP A 221 11.21 -1.37 -13.38
C ASP A 221 9.70 -1.56 -13.47
N ALA A 222 8.97 -0.46 -13.71
CA ALA A 222 7.51 -0.47 -13.82
C ALA A 222 7.02 -1.42 -14.92
N GLY A 223 7.81 -1.65 -15.97
CA GLY A 223 7.48 -2.55 -17.07
C GLY A 223 7.50 -4.04 -16.67
N ARG A 224 8.20 -4.42 -15.60
CA ARG A 224 8.27 -5.81 -15.12
C ARG A 224 7.11 -6.21 -14.21
N ARG A 225 6.48 -5.25 -13.52
CA ARG A 225 5.45 -5.54 -12.52
C ARG A 225 4.10 -5.92 -13.14
N GLY A 226 3.74 -5.29 -14.27
CA GLY A 226 2.51 -5.61 -15.00
C GLY A 226 1.20 -5.22 -14.30
N GLU A 227 1.25 -4.35 -13.28
CA GLU A 227 0.09 -3.92 -12.48
C GLU A 227 -0.25 -2.43 -12.67
N GLY A 228 0.22 -1.80 -13.74
CA GLY A 228 0.12 -0.34 -13.93
C GLY A 228 1.07 0.46 -13.03
N TYR A 229 1.05 1.78 -13.19
CA TYR A 229 1.97 2.70 -12.52
C TYR A 229 1.53 3.03 -11.08
N ASN A 230 2.49 2.92 -10.16
CA ASN A 230 2.42 3.59 -8.87
C ASN A 230 2.78 5.07 -9.00
N LEU A 231 2.58 5.85 -7.94
CA LEU A 231 2.84 7.29 -7.95
C LEU A 231 4.28 7.61 -8.35
N ALA A 232 5.26 6.91 -7.79
CA ALA A 232 6.67 7.11 -8.13
C ALA A 232 7.00 6.71 -9.58
N ASP A 233 6.39 5.66 -10.13
CA ASP A 233 6.52 5.29 -11.56
C ASP A 233 6.00 6.42 -12.46
N PHE A 234 4.81 6.93 -12.13
CA PHE A 234 4.20 8.03 -12.89
C PHE A 234 5.03 9.31 -12.77
N ALA A 235 5.53 9.62 -11.58
CA ALA A 235 6.38 10.77 -11.32
C ALA A 235 7.69 10.69 -12.12
N SER A 236 8.34 9.52 -12.12
CA SER A 236 9.61 9.33 -12.84
C SER A 236 9.46 9.49 -14.34
N GLN A 237 8.35 8.98 -14.89
CA GLN A 237 8.09 9.06 -16.33
C GLN A 237 7.66 10.45 -16.79
N THR A 238 7.12 11.29 -15.90
CA THR A 238 6.45 12.53 -16.28
C THR A 238 7.20 13.79 -15.87
N TYR A 239 7.81 13.82 -14.68
CA TYR A 239 8.30 15.08 -14.08
C TYR A 239 9.78 15.09 -13.70
N GLY A 240 10.36 13.96 -13.29
CA GLY A 240 11.78 13.93 -12.93
C GLY A 240 12.18 12.78 -12.01
N LEU A 241 12.93 13.08 -10.97
CA LEU A 241 13.44 12.05 -10.06
C LEU A 241 12.32 11.54 -9.15
N ALA A 242 12.27 10.25 -8.84
CA ALA A 242 11.19 9.72 -8.00
C ALA A 242 11.59 8.52 -7.16
N PHE A 243 11.43 8.68 -5.84
CA PHE A 243 11.79 7.66 -4.87
C PHE A 243 10.57 7.21 -4.09
N GLY A 244 10.43 5.90 -3.91
CA GLY A 244 9.64 5.29 -2.86
C GLY A 244 10.50 4.99 -1.64
N THR A 245 9.93 4.94 -0.45
CA THR A 245 10.57 4.28 0.70
C THR A 245 9.76 3.10 1.12
N GLU A 246 10.39 2.11 1.73
CA GLU A 246 9.70 1.14 2.55
C GLU A 246 10.36 1.21 3.93
N MET A 247 9.57 1.57 4.95
CA MET A 247 9.98 1.65 6.36
C MET A 247 9.29 0.58 7.18
N GLY A 248 10.04 -0.19 7.96
CA GLY A 248 9.51 -1.28 8.75
C GLY A 248 8.50 -0.81 9.79
N MET A 249 7.29 -1.38 9.79
CA MET A 249 6.20 -0.92 10.67
C MET A 249 6.39 -1.27 12.15
N TYR A 250 7.33 -2.18 12.48
CA TYR A 250 7.52 -2.67 13.85
C TYR A 250 8.43 -1.79 14.72
N GLY A 251 9.06 -0.76 14.13
CA GLY A 251 9.74 0.29 14.88
C GLY A 251 8.78 1.25 15.59
N THR A 252 9.34 2.22 16.31
CA THR A 252 8.53 3.30 16.92
C THR A 252 7.98 4.25 15.86
N PHE A 253 6.80 4.84 16.11
CA PHE A 253 6.22 5.83 15.19
C PHE A 253 7.17 7.02 14.95
N ASP A 254 7.74 7.57 16.02
CA ASP A 254 8.71 8.68 15.92
C ASP A 254 9.96 8.28 15.14
N GLY A 255 10.42 7.02 15.29
CA GLY A 255 11.51 6.45 14.49
C GLY A 255 11.19 6.47 13.00
N ARG A 256 10.02 5.97 12.60
CA ARG A 256 9.58 5.97 11.20
C ARG A 256 9.42 7.37 10.64
N VAL A 257 8.86 8.31 11.40
CA VAL A 257 8.81 9.73 11.03
C VAL A 257 10.22 10.29 10.84
N ASN A 258 11.17 9.96 11.72
CA ASN A 258 12.55 10.44 11.58
C ASN A 258 13.23 9.90 10.33
N LEU A 259 13.04 8.61 10.00
CA LEU A 259 13.54 8.01 8.75
C LEU A 259 12.95 8.72 7.52
N ALA A 260 11.65 8.92 7.49
CA ALA A 260 10.96 9.66 6.43
C ALA A 260 11.55 11.07 6.24
N MET A 261 11.83 11.77 7.33
CA MET A 261 12.43 13.11 7.30
C MET A 261 13.89 13.10 6.84
N ILE A 262 14.68 12.09 7.22
CA ILE A 262 16.07 11.93 6.76
C ILE A 262 16.07 11.74 5.24
N THR A 263 15.20 10.89 4.71
CA THR A 263 15.08 10.64 3.27
C THR A 263 14.83 11.92 2.49
N VAL A 264 13.81 12.67 2.85
CA VAL A 264 13.41 13.88 2.11
C VAL A 264 14.42 15.03 2.26
N ARG A 265 15.13 15.14 3.40
CA ARG A 265 16.10 16.22 3.63
C ARG A 265 17.46 15.99 2.99
N THR A 266 17.78 14.75 2.60
CA THR A 266 19.11 14.38 2.10
C THR A 266 19.24 14.59 0.60
N ALA A 267 18.17 14.33 -0.15
CA ALA A 267 18.14 14.49 -1.60
C ALA A 267 18.04 15.97 -2.02
#